data_AF-A0A7W6SQH8-F1
#
_entry.id   AF-A0A7W6SQH8-F1
#
_cell.length_a   1.000
_cell.length_b   1.000
_cell.length_c   1.000
_cell.angle_alpha   90.00
_cell.angle_beta   90.00
_cell.angle_gamma   90.00
#
_symmetry.space_group_name_H-M   'P 1'
#
loop_
_entity.id
_entity.type
_entity.pdbx_description
1 polymer ?
#
loop_
_entity_poly.entity_id
_entity_poly.type
_entity_poly.pdbx_seq_one_letter_code
_entity_poly.pdbx_strand_id
1 'polypeptide(L)'
;MLASAKWKTVSWRSGTKGRLKAQFAAVRVRDKGQQHLPGDEAWLIGEQRASGEKKYYLVNLPAATDLRTLAATIKARWICEQAHQQLKEELGLDHFEARSWQDLHRHALMTMIAYAFLQHRRLAYAGRKKESTGLRLSQPCQPYVTPSSISSFGRRLSSAHIAESKSVKNSGENTICQSSAS
;
A
#
# COMPACT_ATOMS: atom_id res chain seq x y z
N MET A 1 9.64 -9.44 -21.64
CA MET A 1 9.61 -10.15 -20.34
C MET A 1 8.27 -10.05 -19.63
N LEU A 2 7.70 -8.87 -19.36
CA LEU A 2 6.29 -8.77 -18.88
C LEU A 2 5.23 -8.84 -19.99
N ALA A 3 5.61 -8.59 -21.25
CA ALA A 3 4.70 -8.68 -22.40
C ALA A 3 4.15 -10.11 -22.64
N SER A 4 4.87 -11.15 -22.22
CA SER A 4 4.45 -12.55 -22.30
C SER A 4 3.84 -13.08 -20.99
N ALA A 5 3.80 -12.26 -19.93
CA ALA A 5 3.31 -12.68 -18.62
C ALA A 5 1.77 -12.71 -18.58
N LYS A 6 1.20 -13.68 -17.87
CA LYS A 6 -0.25 -13.81 -17.72
C LYS A 6 -0.77 -12.77 -16.73
N TRP A 7 -1.49 -11.78 -17.24
CA TRP A 7 -2.17 -10.77 -16.43
C TRP A 7 -3.38 -11.37 -15.72
N LYS A 8 -3.53 -11.10 -14.43
CA LYS A 8 -4.66 -11.54 -13.61
C LYS A 8 -5.30 -10.36 -12.91
N THR A 9 -6.63 -10.32 -12.92
CA THR A 9 -7.39 -9.30 -12.18
C THR A 9 -7.37 -9.62 -10.69
N VAL A 10 -6.85 -8.71 -9.88
CA VAL A 10 -6.84 -8.81 -8.42
C VAL A 10 -7.74 -7.73 -7.83
N SER A 11 -8.49 -8.07 -6.79
CA SER A 11 -9.30 -7.12 -6.01
C SER A 11 -8.84 -7.12 -4.55
N TRP A 12 -8.73 -5.95 -3.92
CA TRP A 12 -8.11 -5.85 -2.58
C TRP A 12 -8.88 -4.99 -1.56
N ARG A 13 -9.76 -4.06 -1.97
CA ARG A 13 -10.57 -3.25 -1.03
C ARG A 13 -11.88 -2.78 -1.67
N SER A 14 -12.94 -2.59 -0.88
CA SER A 14 -14.12 -1.83 -1.30
C SER A 14 -13.84 -0.32 -1.25
N GLY A 15 -13.82 0.32 -2.41
CA GLY A 15 -13.83 1.78 -2.54
C GLY A 15 -15.26 2.33 -2.50
N THR A 16 -15.38 3.65 -2.61
CA THR A 16 -16.67 4.37 -2.64
C THR A 16 -17.54 3.96 -3.84
N LYS A 17 -16.92 3.61 -4.97
CA LYS A 17 -17.58 3.16 -6.21
C LYS A 17 -17.59 1.63 -6.39
N GLY A 18 -17.34 0.87 -5.32
CA GLY A 18 -17.26 -0.60 -5.35
C GLY A 18 -15.84 -1.14 -5.19
N ARG A 19 -15.67 -2.46 -5.35
CA ARG A 19 -14.37 -3.11 -5.12
C ARG A 19 -13.32 -2.59 -6.10
N LEU A 20 -12.21 -2.08 -5.56
CA LEU A 20 -11.03 -1.70 -6.32
C LEU A 20 -10.43 -2.95 -6.97
N LYS A 21 -10.22 -2.86 -8.28
CA LYS A 21 -9.70 -3.92 -9.14
C LYS A 21 -8.63 -3.34 -10.05
N ALA A 22 -7.57 -4.10 -10.29
CA ALA A 22 -6.56 -3.84 -11.31
C ALA A 22 -5.99 -5.17 -11.79
N GLN A 23 -5.39 -5.15 -12.98
CA GLN A 23 -4.68 -6.31 -13.49
C GLN A 23 -3.24 -6.28 -13.03
N PHE A 24 -2.72 -7.43 -12.60
CA PHE A 24 -1.34 -7.60 -12.22
C PHE A 24 -0.69 -8.74 -12.99
N ALA A 25 0.58 -8.57 -13.32
CA ALA A 25 1.46 -9.62 -13.80
C ALA A 25 2.74 -9.58 -12.97
N ALA A 26 3.31 -10.74 -12.65
CA ALA A 26 4.55 -10.82 -11.89
C ALA A 26 5.48 -11.84 -12.55
N VAL A 27 6.76 -11.48 -12.64
CA VAL A 27 7.82 -12.31 -13.21
C VAL A 27 9.04 -12.23 -12.30
N ARG A 28 9.73 -13.35 -12.09
CA ARG A 28 11.03 -13.35 -11.40
C ARG A 28 12.10 -12.85 -12.37
N VAL A 29 12.85 -11.85 -11.94
CA VAL A 29 13.96 -11.27 -12.69
C VAL A 29 15.22 -11.31 -11.83
N ARG A 30 16.37 -11.54 -12.46
CA ARG A 30 17.68 -11.34 -11.82
C ARG A 30 18.26 -10.07 -12.38
N ASP A 31 18.68 -9.17 -11.49
CA ASP A 31 19.45 -8.01 -11.92
C ASP A 31 20.87 -8.46 -12.28
N LYS A 32 21.40 -7.92 -13.37
CA LYS A 32 22.82 -8.09 -13.70
C LYS A 32 23.56 -7.03 -12.91
N GLY A 33 23.94 -7.37 -11.67
CA GLY A 33 24.64 -6.45 -10.78
C GLY A 33 25.89 -5.84 -11.43
N GLN A 34 26.35 -4.70 -10.91
CA GLN A 34 27.49 -3.92 -11.46
C GLN A 34 28.83 -4.68 -11.53
N GLN A 35 28.92 -5.94 -11.11
CA GLN A 35 30.17 -6.72 -11.01
C GLN A 35 30.07 -8.17 -11.49
N HIS A 36 29.25 -8.48 -12.51
CA HIS A 36 29.15 -9.83 -13.12
C HIS A 36 28.77 -10.99 -12.18
N LEU A 37 28.51 -10.72 -10.89
CA LEU A 37 27.90 -11.64 -9.95
C LEU A 37 26.38 -11.65 -10.20
N PRO A 38 25.73 -12.83 -10.30
CA PRO A 38 24.29 -12.89 -10.44
C PRO A 38 23.64 -12.22 -9.22
N GLY A 39 22.92 -11.12 -9.44
CA GLY A 39 22.18 -10.46 -8.37
C GLY A 39 21.06 -11.34 -7.83
N ASP A 40 20.65 -11.07 -6.59
CA ASP A 40 19.52 -11.76 -5.97
C ASP A 40 18.26 -11.64 -6.84
N GLU A 41 17.50 -12.73 -6.94
CA GLU A 41 16.27 -12.72 -7.70
C GLU A 41 15.20 -11.85 -7.02
N ALA A 42 14.60 -10.95 -7.81
CA ALA A 42 13.51 -10.09 -7.39
C ALA A 42 12.24 -10.34 -8.23
N TRP A 43 11.10 -9.91 -7.69
CA TRP A 43 9.85 -9.87 -8.43
C TRP A 43 9.75 -8.56 -9.22
N LEU A 44 9.62 -8.66 -10.54
CA LEU A 44 9.15 -7.55 -11.38
C LEU A 44 7.64 -7.68 -11.56
N ILE A 45 6.90 -6.70 -11.07
CA ILE A 45 5.44 -6.70 -11.04
C ILE A 45 4.92 -5.55 -11.91
N GLY A 46 4.07 -5.87 -12.88
CA GLY A 46 3.28 -4.90 -13.62
C GLY A 46 1.90 -4.72 -12.99
N GLU A 47 1.47 -3.48 -12.81
CA GLU A 47 0.09 -3.10 -12.52
C GLU A 47 -0.49 -2.38 -13.73
N GLN A 48 -1.66 -2.80 -14.18
CA GLN A 48 -2.43 -2.12 -15.22
C GLN A 48 -3.79 -1.74 -14.66
N ARG A 49 -4.07 -0.43 -14.71
CA ARG A 49 -5.35 0.14 -14.28
C ARG A 49 -6.34 0.19 -15.43
N ALA A 50 -7.63 0.34 -15.11
CA ALA A 50 -8.69 0.51 -16.10
C ALA A 50 -8.52 1.78 -16.95
N SER A 51 -7.79 2.79 -16.46
CA SER A 51 -7.42 4.00 -17.20
C SER A 51 -6.36 3.76 -18.29
N GLY A 52 -5.81 2.55 -18.41
CA GLY A 52 -4.72 2.25 -19.35
C GLY A 52 -3.32 2.57 -18.80
N GLU A 53 -3.22 3.22 -17.65
CA GLU A 53 -1.94 3.48 -16.97
C GLU A 53 -1.29 2.16 -16.54
N LYS A 54 -0.02 1.96 -16.92
CA LYS A 54 0.82 0.82 -16.52
C LYS A 54 1.93 1.29 -15.60
N LYS A 55 2.07 0.64 -14.44
CA LYS A 55 3.15 0.87 -13.47
C LYS A 55 3.94 -0.42 -13.28
N TYR A 56 5.24 -0.28 -13.04
CA TYR A 56 6.12 -1.40 -12.80
C TYR A 56 6.79 -1.23 -11.43
N TYR A 57 6.92 -2.33 -10.71
CA TYR A 57 7.48 -2.38 -9.37
C TYR A 57 8.51 -3.50 -9.28
N LEU A 58 9.60 -3.25 -8.58
CA LEU A 58 10.59 -4.26 -8.23
C LEU A 58 10.46 -4.56 -6.74
N VAL A 59 10.29 -5.84 -6.39
CA VAL A 59 10.02 -6.26 -5.02
C VAL A 59 10.93 -7.42 -4.63
N ASN A 60 11.69 -7.25 -3.55
CA ASN A 60 12.53 -8.28 -2.98
C ASN A 60 11.73 -9.11 -1.96
N LEU A 61 10.90 -10.02 -2.46
CA LEU A 61 10.13 -10.99 -1.65
C LEU A 61 10.50 -12.42 -2.05
N PRO A 62 10.31 -13.40 -1.15
CA PRO A 62 10.57 -14.81 -1.45
C PRO A 62 9.90 -15.30 -2.74
N ALA A 63 10.49 -16.29 -3.39
CA ALA A 63 9.94 -16.88 -4.60
C ALA A 63 8.59 -17.59 -4.37
N ALA A 64 8.30 -18.02 -3.14
CA ALA A 64 7.03 -18.65 -2.76
C ALA A 64 5.87 -17.65 -2.58
N THR A 65 6.10 -16.35 -2.72
CA THR A 65 5.05 -15.34 -2.53
C THR A 65 4.04 -15.35 -3.67
N ASP A 66 2.76 -15.39 -3.32
CA ASP A 66 1.66 -15.39 -4.30
C ASP A 66 1.39 -13.99 -4.88
N LEU A 67 0.79 -13.95 -6.07
CA LEU A 67 0.47 -12.69 -6.76
C LEU A 67 -0.43 -11.78 -5.93
N ARG A 68 -1.30 -12.34 -5.08
CA ARG A 68 -2.20 -11.57 -4.23
C ARG A 68 -1.43 -10.87 -3.11
N THR A 69 -0.48 -11.53 -2.46
CA THR A 69 0.39 -10.88 -1.47
C THR A 69 1.26 -9.83 -2.13
N LEU A 70 1.85 -10.10 -3.29
CA LEU A 70 2.61 -9.10 -4.05
C LEU A 70 1.78 -7.83 -4.34
N ALA A 71 0.56 -8.00 -4.85
CA ALA A 71 -0.36 -6.90 -5.09
C ALA A 71 -0.75 -6.18 -3.78
N ALA A 72 -1.00 -6.93 -2.70
CA ALA A 72 -1.32 -6.37 -1.39
C ALA A 72 -0.15 -5.53 -0.83
N THR A 73 1.09 -5.99 -0.95
CA THR A 73 2.29 -5.26 -0.52
C THR A 73 2.46 -3.96 -1.29
N ILE A 74 2.31 -3.99 -2.62
CA ILE A 74 2.34 -2.77 -3.46
C ILE A 74 1.27 -1.78 -3.00
N LYS A 75 0.05 -2.25 -2.74
CA LYS A 75 -1.06 -1.39 -2.32
C LYS A 75 -0.93 -0.92 -0.87
N ALA A 76 -0.31 -1.69 0.00
CA ALA A 76 -0.03 -1.30 1.38
C ALA A 76 0.93 -0.11 1.45
N ARG A 77 1.87 0.01 0.50
CA ARG A 77 2.78 1.17 0.43
C ARG A 77 2.02 2.50 0.44
N TRP A 78 1.00 2.63 -0.40
CA TRP A 78 0.21 3.86 -0.47
C TRP A 78 -0.51 4.15 0.85
N ILE A 79 -0.97 3.12 1.55
CA ILE A 79 -1.60 3.27 2.87
C ILE A 79 -0.57 3.77 3.90
N CYS A 80 0.67 3.28 3.85
CA CYS A 80 1.75 3.77 4.71
C CYS A 80 2.11 5.24 4.41
N GLU A 81 2.18 5.61 3.13
CA GLU A 81 2.43 7.00 2.71
C GLU A 81 1.32 7.92 3.22
N GLN A 82 0.05 7.51 3.07
CA GLN A 82 -1.08 8.27 3.59
C GLN A 82 -1.02 8.40 5.12
N ALA A 83 -0.71 7.34 5.84
CA ALA A 83 -0.58 7.37 7.30
C ALA A 83 0.54 8.31 7.76
N HIS A 84 1.70 8.30 7.08
CA HIS A 84 2.78 9.24 7.34
C HIS A 84 2.37 10.69 7.07
N GLN A 85 1.60 10.95 6.01
CA GLN A 85 1.12 12.30 5.73
C GLN A 85 0.19 12.80 6.85
N GLN A 86 -0.74 11.96 7.32
CA GLN A 86 -1.61 12.32 8.45
C GLN A 86 -0.82 12.56 9.75
N LEU A 87 0.19 11.73 10.03
CA LEU A 87 1.04 11.92 11.20
C LEU A 87 1.75 13.29 11.18
N LYS A 88 2.17 13.76 10.00
CA LYS A 88 2.79 15.08 9.84
C LYS A 88 1.76 16.20 9.93
N GLU A 89 0.80 16.22 8.99
CA GLU A 89 -0.12 17.34 8.82
C GLU A 89 -1.14 17.49 9.96
N GLU A 90 -1.70 16.38 10.47
CA GLU A 90 -2.78 16.44 11.48
C GLU A 90 -2.25 16.34 12.91
N LEU A 91 -1.12 15.66 13.12
CA LEU A 91 -0.63 15.30 14.47
C LEU A 91 0.73 15.90 14.82
N GLY A 92 1.29 16.72 13.93
CA GLY A 92 2.48 17.51 14.21
C GLY A 92 3.77 16.69 14.34
N LEU A 93 3.88 15.55 13.65
CA LEU A 93 5.13 14.77 13.65
C LEU A 93 6.33 15.58 13.12
N ASP A 94 6.07 16.55 12.24
CA ASP A 94 7.04 17.49 11.68
C ASP A 94 7.18 18.80 12.48
N HIS A 95 6.37 19.02 13.51
CA HIS A 95 6.42 20.19 14.38
C HIS A 95 7.32 19.94 15.61
N PHE A 96 8.48 19.34 15.38
CA PHE A 96 9.46 19.01 16.42
C PHE A 96 10.65 19.96 16.38
N GLU A 97 10.91 20.66 17.49
CA GLU A 97 11.95 21.71 17.57
C GLU A 97 13.16 21.32 18.44
N ALA A 98 13.11 20.18 19.13
CA ALA A 98 14.24 19.75 19.97
C ALA A 98 15.36 19.12 19.13
N ARG A 99 16.57 19.04 19.69
CA ARG A 99 17.77 18.54 18.98
C ARG A 99 18.31 17.22 19.52
N SER A 100 17.58 16.56 20.42
CA SER A 100 17.98 15.27 20.98
C SER A 100 17.25 14.11 20.30
N TRP A 101 17.97 13.00 20.11
CA TRP A 101 17.39 11.76 19.59
C TRP A 101 16.30 11.20 20.52
N GLN A 102 16.50 11.35 21.83
CA GLN A 102 15.55 10.86 22.83
C GLN A 102 14.22 11.62 22.76
N ASP A 103 14.27 12.95 22.61
CA ASP A 103 13.07 13.78 22.49
C ASP A 103 12.34 13.50 21.18
N LEU A 104 13.07 13.30 20.07
CA LEU A 104 12.48 12.92 18.78
C LEU A 104 11.76 11.57 18.90
N HIS A 105 12.39 10.59 19.56
CA HIS A 105 11.81 9.27 19.73
C HIS A 105 10.56 9.31 20.62
N ARG A 106 10.57 10.09 21.70
CA ARG A 106 9.40 10.29 22.57
C ARG A 106 8.27 11.01 21.82
N HIS A 107 8.59 12.06 21.06
CA HIS A 107 7.63 12.79 20.23
C HIS A 107 6.95 11.86 19.21
N ALA A 108 7.76 11.15 18.42
CA ALA A 108 7.25 10.20 17.44
C ALA A 108 6.37 9.12 18.07
N LEU A 109 6.76 8.59 19.24
CA LEU A 109 5.95 7.62 19.98
C LEU A 109 4.59 8.19 20.39
N MET A 110 4.56 9.40 20.96
CA MET A 110 3.32 10.06 21.36
C MET A 110 2.40 10.33 20.15
N THR A 111 2.94 10.82 19.03
CA THR A 111 2.18 11.03 17.79
C THR A 111 1.63 9.71 17.24
N MET A 112 2.41 8.62 17.26
CA MET A 112 1.94 7.30 16.83
C MET A 112 0.83 6.74 17.72
N ILE A 113 0.91 6.93 19.05
CA ILE A 113 -0.15 6.52 19.99
C ILE A 113 -1.44 7.31 19.72
N ALA A 114 -1.34 8.63 19.54
CA ALA A 114 -2.49 9.47 19.20
C ALA A 114 -3.13 9.03 17.88
N TYR A 115 -2.32 8.73 16.86
CA TYR A 115 -2.81 8.20 15.58
C TYR A 115 -3.53 6.86 15.76
N ALA A 116 -2.94 5.92 16.49
CA ALA A 116 -3.55 4.62 16.76
C ALA A 116 -4.91 4.76 17.48
N PHE A 117 -5.00 5.67 18.45
CA PHE A 117 -6.25 5.99 19.14
C PHE A 117 -7.31 6.54 18.17
N LEU A 118 -6.95 7.48 17.30
CA LEU A 118 -7.87 8.03 16.29
C LEU A 118 -8.34 6.94 15.33
N GLN A 119 -7.46 6.06 14.86
CA GLN A 119 -7.86 4.96 13.99
C GLN A 119 -8.76 3.95 14.69
N HIS A 120 -8.50 3.64 15.96
CA HIS A 120 -9.38 2.81 16.77
C HIS A 120 -10.79 3.42 16.86
N ARG A 121 -10.88 4.73 17.13
CA ARG A 121 -12.16 5.45 17.18
C ARG A 121 -12.86 5.45 15.83
N ARG A 122 -12.16 5.77 14.72
CA ARG A 122 -12.73 5.77 13.36
C ARG A 122 -13.30 4.40 12.98
N LEU A 123 -12.60 3.32 13.32
CA LEU A 123 -13.08 1.94 13.08
C LEU A 123 -14.32 1.62 13.91
N ALA A 124 -14.35 2.01 15.19
CA ALA A 124 -15.52 1.81 16.05
C ALA A 124 -16.75 2.56 15.53
N TYR A 125 -16.61 3.81 15.08
CA TYR A 125 -17.71 4.57 14.46
C TYR A 125 -18.18 3.96 13.13
N ALA A 126 -17.26 3.49 12.30
CA ALA A 126 -17.59 2.81 11.04
C ALA A 126 -18.33 1.48 11.28
N GLY A 127 -18.00 0.75 12.35
CA GLY A 127 -18.72 -0.44 12.80
C GLY A 127 -20.16 -0.13 13.22
N ARG A 128 -20.35 0.87 14.08
CA ARG A 128 -21.69 1.31 14.53
C ARG A 128 -22.59 1.76 13.38
N LYS A 129 -22.05 2.47 12.40
CA LYS A 129 -22.84 2.90 11.22
C LYS A 129 -23.37 1.72 10.41
N LYS A 130 -22.60 0.63 10.32
CA LYS A 130 -23.06 -0.61 9.66
C LYS A 130 -24.15 -1.32 10.45
N GLU A 131 -24.06 -1.32 11.78
CA GLU A 131 -25.10 -1.89 12.65
C GLU A 131 -26.41 -1.07 12.62
N SER A 132 -26.32 0.26 12.59
CA SER A 132 -27.52 1.13 12.51
C SER A 132 -28.27 1.04 11.17
N THR A 133 -27.59 0.68 10.07
CA THR A 133 -28.23 0.42 8.77
C THR A 133 -28.69 -1.04 8.63
N GLY A 134 -28.31 -1.92 9.57
CA GLY A 134 -28.62 -3.35 9.57
C GLY A 134 -29.86 -3.76 10.36
N LEU A 135 -30.62 -2.81 10.94
CA LEU A 135 -31.90 -3.10 11.62
C LEU A 135 -33.05 -3.40 10.63
N ARG A 136 -32.81 -4.31 9.69
CA ARG A 136 -33.83 -5.20 9.10
C ARG A 136 -33.15 -6.40 8.42
N LEU A 137 -32.78 -7.39 9.22
CA LEU A 137 -33.15 -8.82 9.07
C LEU A 137 -32.22 -9.71 9.93
N SER A 138 -32.83 -10.32 10.94
CA SER A 138 -32.61 -11.69 11.45
C SER A 138 -31.20 -12.33 11.42
N GLN A 139 -30.67 -12.43 12.64
CA GLN A 139 -29.97 -13.56 13.27
C GLN A 139 -28.47 -13.83 12.96
N PRO A 140 -27.70 -14.24 14.00
CA PRO A 140 -26.26 -14.07 14.09
C PRO A 140 -25.51 -15.33 13.66
N CYS A 141 -24.31 -15.15 13.13
CA CYS A 141 -23.27 -16.18 13.18
C CYS A 141 -22.33 -15.87 14.35
N GLN A 142 -22.16 -16.87 15.23
CA GLN A 142 -21.31 -16.86 16.42
C GLN A 142 -19.81 -16.69 16.10
N PRO A 143 -18.99 -16.22 17.07
CA PRO A 143 -17.59 -15.85 16.87
C PRO A 143 -16.61 -16.97 17.27
N TYR A 144 -15.52 -17.11 16.52
CA TYR A 144 -14.29 -17.85 16.89
C TYR A 144 -13.22 -17.40 15.87
N VAL A 145 -12.08 -16.79 16.24
CA VAL A 145 -11.00 -17.27 17.14
C VAL A 145 -10.37 -16.11 17.94
N THR A 146 -9.93 -16.42 19.16
CA THR A 146 -9.13 -15.62 20.09
C THR A 146 -7.68 -15.37 19.64
N PRO A 147 -6.99 -14.35 20.20
CA PRO A 147 -5.66 -13.94 19.78
C PRO A 147 -4.59 -14.81 20.45
N SER A 148 -3.60 -15.28 19.68
CA SER A 148 -2.35 -15.77 20.25
C SER A 148 -1.15 -15.18 19.49
N SER A 149 -0.31 -14.53 20.30
CA SER A 149 1.14 -14.36 20.13
C SER A 149 1.64 -13.48 19.00
N ILE A 150 1.72 -12.19 19.33
CA ILE A 150 2.69 -11.25 18.78
C ILE A 150 4.10 -11.71 19.22
N SER A 151 4.91 -12.17 18.28
CA SER A 151 6.37 -12.07 18.37
C SER A 151 6.99 -12.11 16.98
N SER A 152 8.00 -11.27 16.77
CA SER A 152 8.86 -11.13 15.59
C SER A 152 8.26 -10.49 14.33
N PHE A 153 7.98 -9.19 14.40
CA PHE A 153 8.08 -8.32 13.21
C PHE A 153 9.09 -7.20 13.44
N GLY A 154 10.29 -7.62 13.87
CA GLY A 154 11.44 -6.76 14.06
C GLY A 154 12.63 -7.36 13.34
N ARG A 155 12.79 -7.01 12.05
CA ARG A 155 14.05 -6.68 11.37
C ARG A 155 13.87 -6.79 9.86
N ARG A 156 14.40 -5.76 9.17
CA ARG A 156 14.80 -5.75 7.76
C ARG A 156 13.73 -5.31 6.73
N LEU A 157 13.22 -4.09 6.91
CA LEU A 157 12.89 -3.24 5.76
C LEU A 157 14.09 -2.34 5.50
N SER A 158 15.01 -2.80 4.65
CA SER A 158 16.06 -1.94 4.09
C SER A 158 16.05 -2.06 2.57
N SER A 159 15.98 -0.90 1.94
CA SER A 159 16.10 -0.60 0.51
C SER A 159 15.11 -1.26 -0.45
N ALA A 160 13.94 -0.62 -0.63
CA ALA A 160 13.27 -0.62 -1.91
C ALA A 160 13.82 0.57 -2.73
N HIS A 161 14.78 0.32 -3.62
CA HIS A 161 15.18 1.30 -4.61
C HIS A 161 14.06 1.43 -5.65
N ILE A 162 13.46 2.61 -5.72
CA ILE A 162 12.51 2.99 -6.76
C ILE A 162 13.33 3.43 -7.97
N ALA A 163 13.40 2.59 -9.00
CA ALA A 163 13.74 3.04 -10.34
C ALA A 163 12.43 3.42 -11.05
N GLU A 164 12.07 4.70 -11.00
CA GLU A 164 10.94 5.24 -11.76
C GLU A 164 11.39 5.43 -13.22
N SER A 165 11.27 4.38 -14.04
CA SER A 165 11.50 4.51 -15.48
C SER A 165 10.33 5.30 -16.09
N LYS A 166 10.61 6.56 -16.48
CA LYS A 166 9.67 7.48 -17.14
C LYS A 166 8.86 6.78 -18.23
N SER A 167 7.56 7.05 -18.17
CA SER A 167 6.57 6.82 -19.22
C SER A 167 7.14 7.15 -20.60
N VAL A 168 7.20 6.14 -21.48
CA VAL A 168 7.29 6.37 -22.93
C VAL A 168 5.93 6.91 -23.36
N LYS A 169 5.81 8.23 -23.38
CA LYS A 169 4.73 8.93 -24.07
C LYS A 169 5.04 8.90 -25.56
N ASN A 170 4.27 8.15 -26.33
CA ASN A 170 4.22 8.37 -27.78
C ASN A 170 3.47 9.69 -28.00
N SER A 171 4.19 10.68 -28.51
CA SER A 171 3.71 12.02 -28.82
C SER A 171 2.73 11.99 -29.98
N GLY A 172 1.59 12.63 -29.80
CA GLY A 172 0.57 12.83 -30.83
C GLY A 172 -0.53 13.76 -30.31
N GLU A 173 -0.22 15.05 -30.29
CA GLU A 173 -1.14 16.19 -30.39
C GLU A 173 -1.92 16.66 -29.15
N ASN A 174 -1.98 17.98 -29.08
CA ASN A 174 -2.55 18.84 -28.05
C ASN A 174 -4.03 18.57 -27.82
N THR A 175 -4.50 18.71 -26.57
CA THR A 175 -5.50 19.72 -26.19
C THR A 175 -5.59 19.81 -24.66
N ILE A 176 -5.40 21.02 -24.17
CA ILE A 176 -5.68 21.51 -22.83
C ILE A 176 -7.18 21.40 -22.59
N CYS A 177 -7.63 20.75 -21.52
CA CYS A 177 -8.96 21.02 -20.94
C CYS A 177 -8.86 21.04 -19.42
N GLN A 178 -8.83 22.26 -18.89
CA GLN A 178 -9.41 22.60 -17.60
C GLN A 178 -10.92 22.28 -17.64
N SER A 179 -11.48 21.77 -16.54
CA SER A 179 -12.77 22.28 -16.05
C SER A 179 -13.00 21.87 -14.59
N SER A 180 -13.25 22.90 -13.80
CA SER A 180 -13.84 22.86 -12.48
C SER A 180 -15.35 22.64 -12.54
N ALA A 181 -15.89 22.25 -11.38
CA ALA A 181 -17.25 22.47 -10.87
C ALA A 181 -18.43 21.65 -11.45
N SER A 182 -19.03 20.83 -10.58
CA SER A 182 -20.27 21.20 -9.87
C SER A 182 -20.34 20.43 -8.55
#